data_AF-A0A7V8LS39-F1
#
_entry.id   AF-A0A7V8LS39-F1
#
_cell.length_a   1.000
_cell.length_b   1.000
_cell.length_c   1.000
_cell.angle_alpha   90.00
_cell.angle_beta   90.00
_cell.angle_gamma   90.00
#
_symmetry.space_group_name_H-M   'P 1'
#
loop_
_entity.id
_entity.type
_entity.pdbx_description
1 polymer ?
#
loop_
_entity_poly.entity_id
_entity_poly.type
_entity_poly.pdbx_seq_one_letter_code
_entity_poly.pdbx_strand_id
1 'polypeptide(L)'
;MRLLTRIAGITALALGLMGGLLASALADPDISGDPNPYPDVNNTTKFRQADFEQFLRDDTDGAWFSTPRGLNCAIWIDGSFGCNGSFPGAPAGTNQVAWFPGDWRAHFDATGEQLFTAATRPPVLTPGNYFNYRAVKCAVTKDEGVYCFRGHSASSFNGDQFYIAANQSWLGETKPRPER
;
A
#
# COMPACT_ATOMS: atom_id res chain seq x y z
N MET A 1 80.95 50.19 12.91
CA MET A 1 81.88 49.11 13.33
C MET A 1 81.14 47.77 13.26
N ARG A 2 81.68 46.81 12.50
CA ARG A 2 81.46 45.32 12.55
C ARG A 2 80.01 44.85 12.26
N LEU A 3 79.64 44.26 11.12
CA LEU A 3 80.07 43.05 10.40
C LEU A 3 79.89 41.71 11.17
N LEU A 4 78.99 40.86 10.62
CA LEU A 4 78.78 39.40 10.77
C LEU A 4 78.06 38.92 12.05
N THR A 5 77.07 38.02 12.00
CA THR A 5 77.23 36.61 11.60
C THR A 5 75.88 35.98 11.20
N ARG A 6 75.85 35.16 10.14
CA ARG A 6 74.74 34.26 9.76
C ARG A 6 74.71 33.03 10.67
N ILE A 7 73.56 32.36 10.83
CA ILE A 7 73.37 30.90 10.56
C ILE A 7 71.90 30.50 10.80
N ALA A 8 71.49 29.52 10.00
CA ALA A 8 70.19 28.91 9.73
C ALA A 8 69.47 28.26 10.93
N GLY A 9 68.18 27.97 10.74
CA GLY A 9 67.50 27.00 11.59
C GLY A 9 65.99 26.81 11.40
N ILE A 10 65.62 26.11 10.32
CA ILE A 10 64.49 25.15 10.25
C ILE A 10 63.05 25.69 10.25
N THR A 11 62.46 25.57 9.06
CA THR A 11 61.03 25.60 8.74
C THR A 11 60.25 24.46 9.39
N ALA A 12 59.10 24.78 9.99
CA ALA A 12 57.98 23.85 10.16
C ALA A 12 56.67 24.62 9.85
N LEU A 13 56.13 24.43 8.65
CA LEU A 13 54.76 24.84 8.31
C LEU A 13 53.80 23.85 8.96
N ALA A 14 53.05 24.30 9.97
CA ALA A 14 51.89 23.59 10.47
C ALA A 14 50.66 24.00 9.65
N LEU A 15 50.23 23.14 8.74
CA LEU A 15 48.92 23.20 8.08
C LEU A 15 47.85 22.79 9.10
N GLY A 16 47.19 23.78 9.71
CA GLY A 16 46.01 23.57 10.55
C GLY A 16 44.81 23.23 9.69
N LEU A 17 44.39 21.96 9.69
CA LEU A 17 43.18 21.49 9.06
C LEU A 17 41.94 22.06 9.76
N MET A 18 41.08 22.72 8.98
CA MET A 18 39.71 23.08 9.35
C MET A 18 38.89 21.79 9.52
N GLY A 19 38.71 21.36 10.77
CA GLY A 19 37.81 20.26 11.14
C GLY A 19 36.36 20.75 11.14
N GLY A 20 35.59 20.26 10.17
CA GLY A 20 34.16 20.54 10.05
C GLY A 20 33.35 19.92 11.19
N LEU A 21 32.42 20.70 11.74
CA LEU A 21 31.28 20.19 12.51
C LEU A 21 30.17 19.88 11.50
N LEU A 22 30.24 18.71 10.87
CA LEU A 22 29.09 18.11 10.21
C LEU A 22 28.13 17.64 11.30
N ALA A 23 26.99 18.31 11.42
CA ALA A 23 25.87 17.81 12.21
C ALA A 23 25.47 16.45 11.64
N SER A 24 25.80 15.38 12.36
CA SER A 24 25.31 14.03 12.11
C SER A 24 23.82 14.01 12.43
N ALA A 25 23.00 14.31 11.43
CA ALA A 25 21.63 13.85 11.41
C ALA A 25 21.67 12.31 11.42
N LEU A 26 21.33 11.72 12.55
CA LEU A 26 21.06 10.28 12.65
C LEU A 26 19.83 10.01 11.78
N ALA A 27 20.08 9.58 10.54
CA ALA A 27 19.02 9.04 9.70
C ALA A 27 18.48 7.78 10.39
N ASP A 28 17.18 7.77 10.64
CA ASP A 28 16.41 6.61 11.07
C ASP A 28 16.56 5.50 10.00
N PRO A 29 17.02 4.29 10.34
CA PRO A 29 17.29 3.23 9.37
C PRO A 29 16.05 2.67 8.64
N ASP A 30 14.85 3.21 8.87
CA ASP A 30 13.60 2.65 8.31
C ASP A 30 13.10 3.34 7.02
N ILE A 31 13.86 4.24 6.38
CA ILE A 31 13.53 4.69 5.02
C ILE A 31 14.11 3.68 4.01
N SER A 32 13.47 2.52 3.93
CA SER A 32 13.65 1.56 2.85
C SER A 32 13.07 2.14 1.56
N GLY A 33 13.90 2.28 0.52
CA GLY A 33 13.56 2.85 -0.79
C GLY A 33 12.66 1.98 -1.69
N ASP A 34 11.78 1.14 -1.13
CA ASP A 34 10.65 0.58 -1.89
C ASP A 34 9.34 1.23 -1.40
N PRO A 35 8.74 2.17 -2.17
CA PRO A 35 7.52 2.88 -1.79
C PRO A 35 6.27 2.01 -1.96
N ASN A 36 6.36 0.71 -1.64
CA ASN A 36 5.26 -0.22 -1.78
C ASN A 36 4.15 0.15 -0.78
N PRO A 37 2.99 0.65 -1.24
CA PRO A 37 1.91 1.06 -0.37
C PRO A 37 1.12 -0.14 0.17
N TYR A 38 1.33 -1.33 -0.38
CA TYR A 38 0.53 -2.51 -0.08
C TYR A 38 0.93 -3.13 1.27
N PRO A 39 -0.03 -3.36 2.18
CA PRO A 39 0.26 -3.97 3.47
C PRO A 39 0.65 -5.45 3.31
N ASP A 40 1.61 -5.91 4.11
CA ASP A 40 1.92 -7.33 4.24
C ASP A 40 0.84 -8.05 5.06
N VAL A 41 -0.19 -8.55 4.38
CA VAL A 41 -1.33 -9.26 5.00
C VAL A 41 -0.91 -10.62 5.58
N ASN A 42 0.24 -11.17 5.18
CA ASN A 42 0.73 -12.44 5.75
C ASN A 42 1.39 -12.24 7.11
N ASN A 43 1.60 -11.00 7.55
CA ASN A 43 2.14 -10.70 8.86
C ASN A 43 1.13 -11.03 9.97
N THR A 44 1.30 -12.19 10.60
CA THR A 44 0.41 -12.73 11.65
C THR A 44 0.42 -11.92 12.95
N THR A 45 1.34 -10.98 13.13
CA THR A 45 1.31 -10.03 14.27
C THR A 45 0.37 -8.84 14.01
N LYS A 46 0.12 -8.52 12.73
CA LYS A 46 -0.73 -7.41 12.29
C LYS A 46 -2.13 -7.87 11.92
N PHE A 47 -2.25 -9.06 11.36
CA PHE A 47 -3.47 -9.58 10.79
C PHE A 47 -3.92 -10.92 11.39
N ARG A 48 -5.23 -11.08 11.55
CA ARG A 48 -5.91 -12.34 11.91
C ARG A 48 -6.85 -12.75 10.79
N GLN A 49 -6.96 -14.06 10.55
CA GLN A 49 -7.93 -14.56 9.59
C GLN A 49 -9.32 -14.58 10.23
N ALA A 50 -10.25 -13.87 9.62
CA ALA A 50 -11.66 -14.00 9.88
C ALA A 50 -12.23 -15.22 9.13
N ASP A 51 -13.26 -15.83 9.69
CA ASP A 51 -14.05 -16.83 8.99
C ASP A 51 -14.76 -16.18 7.79
N PHE A 52 -14.66 -16.76 6.60
CA PHE A 52 -15.26 -16.16 5.41
C PHE A 52 -16.77 -16.43 5.33
N GLU A 53 -17.28 -17.46 5.99
CA GLU A 53 -18.70 -17.84 5.92
C GLU A 53 -19.62 -16.72 6.41
N GLN A 54 -19.16 -15.92 7.37
CA GLN A 54 -19.90 -14.74 7.84
C GLN A 54 -20.14 -13.68 6.76
N PHE A 55 -19.35 -13.70 5.68
CA PHE A 55 -19.46 -12.77 4.56
C PHE A 55 -20.26 -13.37 3.39
N LEU A 56 -20.66 -14.64 3.45
CA LEU A 56 -21.56 -15.22 2.46
C LEU A 56 -22.98 -14.68 2.67
N ARG A 57 -23.74 -14.62 1.57
CA ARG A 57 -25.09 -14.08 1.57
C ARG A 57 -26.01 -14.92 0.70
N ASP A 58 -27.28 -14.98 1.09
CA ASP A 58 -28.31 -15.72 0.36
C ASP A 58 -28.90 -14.91 -0.81
N ASP A 59 -28.76 -13.58 -0.79
CA ASP A 59 -29.36 -12.66 -1.77
C ASP A 59 -28.38 -12.20 -2.87
N THR A 60 -27.10 -12.57 -2.77
CA THR A 60 -26.05 -12.16 -3.70
C THR A 60 -25.01 -13.26 -3.85
N ASP A 61 -24.50 -13.48 -5.05
CA ASP A 61 -23.37 -14.39 -5.24
C ASP A 61 -22.08 -13.80 -4.67
N GLY A 62 -21.31 -14.62 -3.94
CA GLY A 62 -19.98 -14.26 -3.45
C GLY A 62 -19.91 -13.91 -1.97
N ALA A 63 -18.77 -13.37 -1.57
CA ALA A 63 -18.49 -12.93 -0.21
C ALA A 63 -18.49 -11.40 -0.13
N TRP A 64 -19.36 -10.84 0.71
CA TRP A 64 -19.66 -9.41 0.79
C TRP A 64 -19.34 -8.88 2.19
N PHE A 65 -18.67 -7.74 2.24
CA PHE A 65 -18.30 -7.09 3.49
C PHE A 65 -18.35 -5.57 3.36
N SER A 66 -18.52 -4.89 4.48
CA SER A 66 -18.31 -3.46 4.58
C SER A 66 -17.03 -3.14 5.34
N THR A 67 -16.48 -1.94 5.14
CA THR A 67 -15.33 -1.45 5.91
C THR A 67 -15.79 -0.47 6.99
N PRO A 68 -15.00 -0.24 8.05
CA PRO A 68 -15.29 0.80 9.05
C PRO A 68 -15.49 2.20 8.45
N ARG A 69 -14.82 2.48 7.33
CA ARG A 69 -14.95 3.72 6.56
C ARG A 69 -16.16 3.76 5.63
N GLY A 70 -16.99 2.72 5.62
CA GLY A 70 -18.25 2.67 4.89
C GLY A 70 -18.14 2.26 3.42
N LEU A 71 -17.02 1.67 2.99
CA LEU A 71 -16.94 1.04 1.66
C LEU A 71 -17.77 -0.24 1.67
N ASN A 72 -18.51 -0.50 0.59
CA ASN A 72 -19.18 -1.78 0.35
C ASN A 72 -18.34 -2.59 -0.63
N CYS A 73 -17.86 -3.75 -0.22
CA CYS A 73 -16.92 -4.55 -0.98
C CYS A 73 -17.44 -5.97 -1.19
N ALA A 74 -17.00 -6.60 -2.26
CA ALA A 74 -17.29 -8.02 -2.48
C ALA A 74 -16.18 -8.73 -3.23
N ILE A 75 -16.18 -10.06 -3.06
CA ILE A 75 -15.49 -11.02 -3.90
C ILE A 75 -16.56 -11.91 -4.53
N TRP A 76 -16.75 -11.79 -5.84
CA TRP A 76 -17.70 -12.57 -6.62
C TRP A 76 -17.23 -14.03 -6.79
N ILE A 77 -18.14 -14.90 -7.23
CA ILE A 77 -17.86 -16.34 -7.36
C ILE A 77 -16.81 -16.69 -8.43
N ASP A 78 -16.66 -15.85 -9.44
CA ASP A 78 -15.61 -15.92 -10.46
C ASP A 78 -14.25 -15.36 -9.98
N GLY A 79 -14.25 -14.77 -8.78
CA GLY A 79 -13.12 -14.09 -8.16
C GLY A 79 -12.84 -12.71 -8.74
N SER A 80 -13.84 -12.07 -9.36
CA SER A 80 -13.91 -10.61 -9.48
C SER A 80 -13.99 -10.00 -8.08
N PHE A 81 -13.38 -8.84 -7.86
CA PHE A 81 -13.45 -8.20 -6.55
C PHE A 81 -13.32 -6.69 -6.65
N GLY A 82 -13.86 -5.99 -5.65
CA GLY A 82 -13.93 -4.54 -5.69
C GLY A 82 -14.73 -3.95 -4.55
N CYS A 83 -14.85 -2.63 -4.58
CA CYS A 83 -15.61 -1.86 -3.61
C CYS A 83 -16.34 -0.70 -4.29
N ASN A 84 -17.47 -0.31 -3.72
CA ASN A 84 -18.14 0.96 -3.95
C ASN A 84 -17.85 1.93 -2.81
N GLY A 85 -17.73 3.22 -3.14
CA GLY A 85 -17.62 4.29 -2.15
C GLY A 85 -16.75 5.45 -2.63
N SER A 86 -16.12 6.13 -1.68
CA SER A 86 -15.21 7.25 -1.96
C SER A 86 -13.75 6.80 -1.84
N PHE A 87 -12.96 7.12 -2.87
CA PHE A 87 -11.55 6.71 -2.95
C PHE A 87 -10.65 7.94 -2.94
N PRO A 88 -9.96 8.22 -1.82
CA PRO A 88 -9.03 9.34 -1.73
C PRO A 88 -7.94 9.25 -2.81
N GLY A 89 -7.67 10.36 -3.48
CA GLY A 89 -6.68 10.42 -4.57
C GLY A 89 -7.14 9.82 -5.91
N ALA A 90 -8.37 9.31 -6.01
CA ALA A 90 -8.94 8.87 -7.28
C ALA A 90 -9.45 10.06 -8.12
N PRO A 91 -9.67 9.87 -9.45
CA PRO A 91 -10.32 10.86 -10.29
C PRO A 91 -11.68 11.31 -9.73
N ALA A 92 -12.04 12.57 -10.00
CA ALA A 92 -13.31 13.12 -9.55
C ALA A 92 -14.49 12.32 -10.16
N GLY A 93 -15.48 11.98 -9.33
CA GLY A 93 -16.67 11.24 -9.74
C GLY A 93 -16.54 9.72 -9.71
N THR A 94 -15.34 9.17 -9.45
CA THR A 94 -15.18 7.74 -9.21
C THR A 94 -16.01 7.29 -8.02
N ASN A 95 -16.76 6.19 -8.22
CA ASN A 95 -17.62 5.61 -7.20
C ASN A 95 -17.50 4.07 -7.10
N GLN A 96 -16.64 3.47 -7.92
CA GLN A 96 -16.27 2.06 -7.83
C GLN A 96 -14.76 1.86 -8.07
N VAL A 97 -14.18 0.88 -7.39
CA VAL A 97 -12.86 0.30 -7.69
C VAL A 97 -13.03 -1.20 -7.88
N ALA A 98 -12.42 -1.78 -8.90
CA ALA A 98 -12.59 -3.20 -9.18
C ALA A 98 -11.44 -3.80 -9.97
N TRP A 99 -11.37 -5.12 -9.94
CA TRP A 99 -10.67 -5.94 -10.91
C TRP A 99 -11.57 -7.12 -11.29
N PHE A 100 -11.67 -7.39 -12.59
CA PHE A 100 -12.42 -8.51 -13.15
C PHE A 100 -11.47 -9.48 -13.89
N PRO A 101 -11.80 -10.78 -13.95
CA PRO A 101 -11.07 -11.72 -14.81
C PRO A 101 -10.94 -11.21 -16.24
N GLY A 102 -9.69 -11.03 -16.69
CA GLY A 102 -9.36 -10.47 -18.00
C GLY A 102 -8.82 -9.04 -17.94
N ASP A 103 -9.04 -8.33 -16.83
CA ASP A 103 -8.46 -7.00 -16.64
C ASP A 103 -6.94 -7.09 -16.48
N TRP A 104 -6.25 -6.18 -17.15
CA TRP A 104 -4.81 -6.00 -16.97
C TRP A 104 -4.48 -5.55 -15.53
N ARG A 105 -5.27 -4.64 -14.96
CA ARG A 105 -5.07 -4.07 -13.62
C ARG A 105 -6.39 -3.65 -12.99
N ALA A 106 -6.42 -3.56 -11.66
CA ALA A 106 -7.51 -2.93 -10.95
C ALA A 106 -7.66 -1.47 -11.40
N HIS A 107 -8.90 -1.00 -11.49
CA HIS A 107 -9.22 0.31 -12.06
C HIS A 107 -10.34 0.99 -11.28
N PHE A 108 -10.43 2.30 -11.48
CA PHE A 108 -11.46 3.16 -10.93
C PHE A 108 -12.52 3.43 -11.98
N ASP A 109 -13.79 3.27 -11.61
CA ASP A 109 -14.93 3.56 -12.47
C ASP A 109 -15.80 4.68 -11.90
N ALA A 110 -16.37 5.47 -12.80
CA ALA A 110 -17.52 6.33 -12.53
C ALA A 110 -18.72 5.72 -13.25
N THR A 111 -19.60 5.05 -12.52
CA THR A 111 -20.73 4.28 -13.08
C THR A 111 -22.06 4.64 -12.44
N GLY A 112 -23.15 4.64 -13.21
CA GLY A 112 -24.52 4.70 -12.69
C GLY A 112 -25.02 3.36 -12.14
N GLU A 113 -24.38 2.27 -12.55
CA GLU A 113 -24.69 0.90 -12.14
C GLU A 113 -23.51 0.36 -11.31
N GLN A 114 -23.59 0.55 -10.00
CA GLN A 114 -22.53 0.14 -9.10
C GLN A 114 -22.63 -1.36 -8.79
N LEU A 115 -21.58 -2.11 -9.10
CA LEU A 115 -21.58 -3.57 -9.04
C LEU A 115 -21.52 -4.10 -7.59
N PHE A 116 -20.84 -3.39 -6.68
CA PHE A 116 -20.66 -3.81 -5.28
C PHE A 116 -21.75 -3.27 -4.34
N THR A 117 -23.01 -3.40 -4.75
CA THR A 117 -24.18 -2.95 -3.99
C THR A 117 -25.01 -4.15 -3.52
N ALA A 118 -24.98 -4.45 -2.23
CA ALA A 118 -25.85 -5.47 -1.64
C ALA A 118 -27.21 -4.88 -1.23
N ALA A 119 -28.26 -5.70 -1.25
CA ALA A 119 -29.62 -5.28 -0.87
C ALA A 119 -29.71 -4.88 0.61
N THR A 120 -28.88 -5.47 1.46
CA THR A 120 -28.68 -5.03 2.85
C THR A 120 -27.21 -4.78 3.11
N ARG A 121 -26.91 -3.94 4.11
CA ARG A 121 -25.52 -3.63 4.48
C ARG A 121 -24.77 -4.93 4.84
N PRO A 122 -23.66 -5.26 4.16
CA PRO A 122 -22.87 -6.43 4.50
C PRO A 122 -22.20 -6.30 5.88
N PRO A 123 -21.86 -7.43 6.54
CA PRO A 123 -21.10 -7.42 7.79
C PRO A 123 -19.77 -6.66 7.65
N VAL A 124 -19.33 -6.03 8.74
CA VAL A 124 -18.09 -5.24 8.73
C VAL A 124 -16.89 -6.18 8.89
N LEU A 125 -15.92 -6.11 7.98
CA LEU A 125 -14.59 -6.70 8.22
C LEU A 125 -13.82 -5.77 9.16
N THR A 126 -13.59 -6.23 10.39
CA THR A 126 -13.02 -5.39 11.45
C THR A 126 -11.52 -5.15 11.25
N PRO A 127 -10.98 -4.01 11.69
CA PRO A 127 -9.55 -3.67 11.56
C PRO A 127 -8.61 -4.76 12.07
N GLY A 128 -7.53 -5.02 11.33
CA GLY A 128 -6.56 -6.07 11.63
C GLY A 128 -7.02 -7.48 11.25
N ASN A 129 -8.07 -7.61 10.44
CA ASN A 129 -8.54 -8.90 9.94
C ASN A 129 -8.47 -8.99 8.41
N TYR A 130 -8.33 -10.22 7.92
CA TYR A 130 -8.47 -10.56 6.51
C TYR A 130 -9.31 -11.81 6.36
N PHE A 131 -9.84 -12.04 5.17
CA PHE A 131 -10.41 -13.32 4.79
C PHE A 131 -10.01 -13.67 3.35
N ASN A 132 -10.19 -14.94 2.98
CA ASN A 132 -9.94 -15.43 1.63
C ASN A 132 -11.23 -16.01 1.05
N TYR A 133 -11.49 -15.71 -0.22
CA TYR A 133 -12.56 -16.34 -0.98
C TYR A 133 -12.15 -16.37 -2.46
N ARG A 134 -12.35 -17.49 -3.17
CA ARG A 134 -12.07 -17.62 -4.62
C ARG A 134 -10.68 -17.12 -5.07
N ALA A 135 -9.64 -17.46 -4.31
CA ALA A 135 -8.25 -17.03 -4.53
C ALA A 135 -7.99 -15.51 -4.40
N VAL A 136 -8.96 -14.75 -3.92
CA VAL A 136 -8.84 -13.35 -3.54
C VAL A 136 -8.72 -13.27 -2.03
N LYS A 137 -7.81 -12.41 -1.56
CA LYS A 137 -7.66 -12.04 -0.17
C LYS A 137 -8.01 -10.58 0.00
N CYS A 138 -8.91 -10.27 0.92
CA CYS A 138 -9.23 -8.90 1.32
C CYS A 138 -8.92 -8.72 2.81
N ALA A 139 -8.34 -7.58 3.15
CA ALA A 139 -7.96 -7.21 4.50
C ALA A 139 -8.36 -5.77 4.81
N VAL A 140 -8.69 -5.53 6.08
CA VAL A 140 -8.80 -4.17 6.63
C VAL A 140 -7.64 -3.94 7.59
N THR A 141 -6.83 -2.92 7.34
CA THR A 141 -5.69 -2.54 8.17
C THR A 141 -6.15 -1.91 9.48
N LYS A 142 -5.25 -1.74 10.46
CA LYS A 142 -5.60 -1.10 11.76
C LYS A 142 -5.97 0.37 11.61
N ASP A 143 -5.41 1.04 10.61
CA ASP A 143 -5.73 2.40 10.16
C ASP A 143 -6.92 2.43 9.18
N GLU A 144 -7.72 1.35 9.13
CA GLU A 144 -8.98 1.24 8.40
C GLU A 144 -8.86 1.33 6.86
N GLY A 145 -7.67 1.13 6.32
CA GLY A 145 -7.47 0.94 4.89
C GLY A 145 -7.95 -0.44 4.43
N VAL A 146 -8.47 -0.56 3.20
CA VAL A 146 -8.86 -1.85 2.62
C VAL A 146 -7.90 -2.24 1.50
N TYR A 147 -7.34 -3.45 1.60
CA TYR A 147 -6.46 -4.03 0.60
C TYR A 147 -7.06 -5.34 0.11
N CYS A 148 -7.30 -5.44 -1.20
CA CYS A 148 -7.75 -6.65 -1.84
C CYS A 148 -6.80 -7.02 -2.98
N PHE A 149 -6.51 -8.30 -3.11
CA PHE A 149 -5.66 -8.81 -4.17
C PHE A 149 -5.99 -10.26 -4.49
N ARG A 150 -5.69 -10.66 -5.71
CA ARG A 150 -5.70 -12.07 -6.13
C ARG A 150 -4.26 -12.60 -6.20
N GLY A 151 -4.08 -13.88 -5.91
CA GLY A 151 -2.76 -14.53 -6.00
C GLY A 151 -1.79 -14.15 -4.87
N HIS A 152 -0.55 -13.79 -5.23
CA HIS A 152 0.50 -13.46 -4.24
C HIS A 152 0.35 -12.01 -3.77
N SER A 153 0.34 -11.80 -2.45
CA SER A 153 0.31 -10.45 -1.86
C SER A 153 1.51 -9.60 -2.29
N ALA A 154 1.29 -8.30 -2.48
CA ALA A 154 2.29 -7.23 -2.50
C ALA A 154 3.49 -7.42 -3.46
N SER A 155 3.30 -8.11 -4.59
CA SER A 155 4.28 -8.11 -5.68
C SER A 155 4.17 -6.80 -6.47
N SER A 156 5.32 -6.18 -6.80
CA SER A 156 5.35 -4.93 -7.59
C SER A 156 4.79 -5.08 -9.00
N PHE A 157 4.54 -6.31 -9.47
CA PHE A 157 4.10 -6.61 -10.83
C PHE A 157 2.67 -7.17 -10.91
N ASN A 158 1.92 -7.16 -9.80
CA ASN A 158 0.55 -7.66 -9.76
C ASN A 158 -0.44 -6.54 -10.07
N GLY A 159 -1.11 -6.63 -11.22
CA GLY A 159 -2.18 -5.71 -11.60
C GLY A 159 -3.50 -5.97 -10.85
N ASP A 160 -3.70 -7.19 -10.36
CA ASP A 160 -4.90 -7.70 -9.69
C ASP A 160 -4.92 -7.38 -8.19
N GLN A 161 -4.64 -6.11 -7.84
CA GLN A 161 -4.67 -5.62 -6.46
C GLN A 161 -5.06 -4.15 -6.36
N PHE A 162 -5.63 -3.74 -5.23
CA PHE A 162 -5.80 -2.33 -4.88
C PHE A 162 -5.73 -2.13 -3.36
N TYR A 163 -5.26 -0.96 -2.94
CA TYR A 163 -5.27 -0.50 -1.56
C TYR A 163 -5.93 0.88 -1.46
N ILE A 164 -6.94 1.01 -0.61
CA ILE A 164 -7.65 2.27 -0.35
C ILE A 164 -7.38 2.68 1.10
N ALA A 165 -6.44 3.59 1.32
CA ALA A 165 -6.17 4.16 2.65
C ALA A 165 -7.01 5.42 2.92
N ALA A 166 -6.83 5.99 4.11
CA ALA A 166 -7.57 7.16 4.58
C ALA A 166 -7.42 8.40 3.67
N ASN A 167 -6.22 8.59 3.11
CA ASN A 167 -5.83 9.81 2.38
C ASN A 167 -5.43 9.57 0.92
N GLN A 168 -5.14 8.33 0.53
CA GLN A 168 -4.69 7.98 -0.80
C GLN A 168 -5.13 6.56 -1.17
N SER A 169 -5.23 6.30 -2.46
CA SER A 169 -5.54 4.99 -3.03
C SER A 169 -4.48 4.59 -4.05
N TRP A 170 -4.23 3.29 -4.17
CA TRP A 170 -3.24 2.70 -5.08
C TRP A 170 -3.81 1.48 -5.78
N LEU A 171 -3.50 1.34 -7.08
CA LEU A 171 -4.02 0.28 -7.93
C LEU A 171 -2.86 -0.47 -8.61
N GLY A 172 -3.00 -1.79 -8.70
CA GLY A 172 -2.18 -2.66 -9.53
C GLY A 172 -0.69 -2.66 -9.23
N GLU A 173 0.11 -2.65 -10.29
CA GLU A 173 1.56 -2.74 -10.21
C GLU A 173 2.19 -1.46 -9.64
N THR A 174 3.17 -1.59 -8.73
CA THR A 174 4.03 -0.46 -8.32
C THR A 174 5.25 -0.28 -9.22
N LYS A 175 5.53 -1.25 -10.10
CA LYS A 175 6.62 -1.19 -11.11
C LYS A 175 6.14 -1.75 -12.45
N PRO A 176 6.57 -1.19 -13.59
CA PRO A 176 6.26 -1.75 -14.91
C PRO A 176 6.72 -3.21 -15.00
N ARG A 177 5.89 -4.10 -15.56
CA ARG A 177 6.29 -5.49 -15.81
C ARG A 177 7.50 -5.52 -16.76
N PRO A 178 8.55 -6.31 -16.48
CA PRO A 178 9.65 -6.47 -17.43
C PRO A 178 9.12 -6.99 -18.77
N GLU A 179 9.52 -6.37 -19.87
CA GLU A 179 9.25 -6.90 -21.20
C GLU A 179 9.89 -8.29 -21.32
N ARG A 180 9.12 -9.27 -21.79
CA ARG A 180 9.52 -10.68 -21.84
C ARG A 180 10.07 -11.04 -23.22
#